data_AF-A0A1M6DQH3-F1
#
_entry.id   AF-A0A1M6DQH3-F1
#
_cell.length_a   1.000
_cell.length_b   1.000
_cell.length_c   1.000
_cell.angle_alpha   90.00
_cell.angle_beta   90.00
_cell.angle_gamma   90.00
#
_symmetry.space_group_name_H-M   'P 1'
#
loop_
_entity.id
_entity.type
_entity.pdbx_description
1 polymer ?
#
loop_
_entity_poly.entity_id
_entity_poly.type
_entity_poly.pdbx_seq_one_letter_code
_entity_poly.pdbx_strand_id
1 'polypeptide(L)'
;MYDALIIGGGAAGMSCALVLGSAKPKAFAADKSIGIITHQKTSHLQTALFNNVLGLKPGTTGASILESGKKQLASLYPHLEQIENEKVLEISKNDNVFLVRTNKSTYQAKIVVIAVGYTNLMTIDGLNQYIEPHPRANIEKDRIWLKNTNHVIEENLYVAGTLAGWRSQFSIASGSGAHVATDILTLWNGGKHVKVHDKVDV
;
A
#
# COMPACT_ATOMS: atom_id res chain seq x y z
N MET A 1 -11.11 9.37 -11.66
CA MET A 1 -11.56 8.73 -10.41
C MET A 1 -10.94 7.34 -10.36
N TYR A 2 -10.38 6.96 -9.23
CA TYR A 2 -9.77 5.64 -9.03
C TYR A 2 -10.78 4.65 -8.45
N ASP A 3 -10.71 3.39 -8.88
CA ASP A 3 -11.35 2.30 -8.15
C ASP A 3 -10.53 1.92 -6.90
N ALA A 4 -9.20 2.04 -6.95
CA ALA A 4 -8.32 1.92 -5.78
C ALA A 4 -7.16 2.92 -5.84
N LEU A 5 -6.92 3.63 -4.75
CA LEU A 5 -5.79 4.54 -4.58
C LEU A 5 -4.93 4.13 -3.38
N ILE A 6 -3.67 3.79 -3.64
CA ILE A 6 -2.69 3.38 -2.63
C ILE A 6 -1.87 4.60 -2.20
N ILE A 7 -1.73 4.80 -0.89
CA ILE A 7 -1.01 5.92 -0.31
C ILE A 7 0.26 5.41 0.36
N GLY A 8 1.41 5.63 -0.28
CA GLY A 8 2.74 5.27 0.24
C GLY A 8 3.48 4.28 -0.65
N GLY A 9 4.63 4.70 -1.19
CA GLY A 9 5.50 3.89 -2.06
C GLY A 9 6.55 3.03 -1.32
N GLY A 10 6.23 2.57 -0.11
CA GLY A 10 7.09 1.65 0.66
C GLY A 10 6.88 0.18 0.26
N ALA A 11 7.49 -0.76 1.00
CA ALA A 11 7.35 -2.20 0.71
C ALA A 11 5.87 -2.66 0.62
N ALA A 12 5.02 -2.22 1.55
CA ALA A 12 3.61 -2.60 1.56
C ALA A 12 2.83 -2.02 0.37
N GLY A 13 2.93 -0.72 0.12
CA GLY A 13 2.19 -0.09 -0.97
C GLY A 13 2.67 -0.54 -2.35
N MET A 14 3.98 -0.70 -2.54
CA MET A 14 4.53 -1.25 -3.79
C MET A 14 4.09 -2.69 -4.04
N SER A 15 4.11 -3.53 -3.01
CA SER A 15 3.61 -4.90 -3.11
C SER A 15 2.12 -4.95 -3.46
N CYS A 16 1.31 -4.10 -2.80
CA CYS A 16 -0.11 -3.95 -3.11
C CYS A 16 -0.33 -3.54 -4.58
N ALA A 17 0.41 -2.52 -5.06
CA ALA A 17 0.30 -2.03 -6.43
C ALA A 17 0.73 -3.07 -7.48
N LEU A 18 1.80 -3.83 -7.23
CA LEU A 18 2.25 -4.89 -8.13
C LEU A 18 1.19 -6.00 -8.27
N VAL A 19 0.60 -6.45 -7.15
CA VAL A 19 -0.44 -7.47 -7.16
C VAL A 19 -1.70 -6.95 -7.86
N LEU A 20 -2.15 -5.74 -7.54
CA LEU A 20 -3.30 -5.14 -8.23
C LEU A 20 -3.06 -4.95 -9.74
N GLY A 21 -1.88 -4.44 -10.12
CA GLY A 21 -1.52 -4.22 -11.54
C GLY A 21 -1.47 -5.51 -12.35
N SER A 22 -0.96 -6.60 -11.77
CA SER A 22 -0.94 -7.91 -12.43
C SER A 22 -2.34 -8.51 -12.69
N ALA A 23 -3.38 -7.99 -12.04
CA ALA A 23 -4.75 -8.47 -12.26
C ALA A 23 -5.43 -7.91 -13.51
N LYS A 24 -4.83 -6.95 -14.22
CA LYS A 24 -5.42 -6.30 -15.42
C LYS A 24 -6.01 -7.28 -16.45
N PRO A 25 -5.42 -8.46 -16.75
CA PRO A 25 -6.01 -9.41 -17.68
C PRO A 25 -7.28 -10.12 -17.16
N LYS A 26 -7.64 -9.98 -15.88
CA LYS A 26 -8.83 -10.60 -15.29
C LYS A 26 -10.05 -9.72 -15.55
N ALA A 27 -11.16 -10.33 -15.97
CA ALA A 27 -12.38 -9.61 -16.31
C ALA A 27 -12.88 -8.66 -15.20
N PHE A 28 -12.80 -9.06 -13.93
CA PHE A 28 -13.23 -8.24 -12.78
C PHE A 28 -12.32 -7.03 -12.48
N ALA A 29 -11.10 -7.00 -13.06
CA ALA A 29 -10.11 -5.95 -12.88
C ALA A 29 -9.78 -5.18 -14.18
N ALA A 30 -10.26 -5.66 -15.34
CA ALA A 30 -9.91 -5.15 -16.66
C ALA A 30 -10.18 -3.65 -16.83
N ASP A 31 -11.29 -3.16 -16.28
CA ASP A 31 -11.70 -1.75 -16.42
C ASP A 31 -11.41 -0.91 -15.17
N LYS A 32 -10.65 -1.45 -14.21
CA LYS A 32 -10.33 -0.74 -12.97
C LYS A 32 -9.25 0.30 -13.18
N SER A 33 -9.49 1.50 -12.66
CA SER A 33 -8.48 2.56 -12.56
C SER A 33 -7.77 2.46 -11.21
N ILE A 34 -6.44 2.33 -11.22
CA ILE A 34 -5.63 2.10 -10.02
C ILE A 34 -4.49 3.09 -10.00
N GLY A 35 -4.23 3.68 -8.82
CA GLY A 35 -3.13 4.62 -8.63
C GLY A 35 -2.33 4.34 -7.36
N ILE A 36 -1.09 4.80 -7.33
CA ILE A 36 -0.25 4.83 -6.13
C ILE A 36 0.45 6.18 -5.99
N ILE A 37 0.34 6.79 -4.81
CA ILE A 37 1.10 7.99 -4.45
C ILE A 37 2.42 7.57 -3.81
N THR A 38 3.53 7.79 -4.51
CA THR A 38 4.87 7.35 -4.10
C THR A 38 5.70 8.49 -3.51
N HIS A 39 5.31 8.98 -2.34
CA HIS A 39 6.13 9.94 -1.60
C HIS A 39 7.37 9.27 -0.98
N GLN A 40 8.57 9.76 -1.30
CA GLN A 40 9.84 9.10 -0.95
C GLN A 40 10.67 9.78 0.15
N LYS A 41 10.25 10.89 0.76
CA LYS A 41 11.18 11.69 1.58
C LYS A 41 11.82 10.93 2.76
N THR A 42 11.13 9.95 3.36
CA THR A 42 11.66 9.21 4.53
C THR A 42 11.03 7.81 4.65
N SER A 43 11.57 6.82 3.95
CA SER A 43 11.18 5.42 4.18
C SER A 43 12.13 4.75 5.17
N HIS A 44 11.60 4.09 6.21
CA HIS A 44 12.42 3.23 7.08
C HIS A 44 13.16 2.13 6.31
N LEU A 45 12.67 1.77 5.13
CA LEU A 45 13.30 0.79 4.26
C LEU A 45 14.63 1.29 3.69
N GLN A 46 14.79 2.61 3.49
CA GLN A 46 15.87 3.17 2.69
C GLN A 46 17.28 2.78 3.19
N THR A 47 17.45 2.67 4.51
CA THR A 47 18.74 2.37 5.15
C THR A 47 18.98 0.89 5.44
N ALA A 48 18.05 0.01 5.05
CA ALA A 48 18.14 -1.42 5.34
C ALA A 48 19.10 -2.16 4.38
N LEU A 49 19.75 -3.20 4.90
CA LEU A 49 20.52 -4.19 4.14
C LEU A 49 19.90 -5.58 4.37
N PHE A 50 19.58 -6.29 3.29
CA PHE A 50 18.85 -7.54 3.37
C PHE A 50 19.73 -8.76 3.08
N ASN A 51 19.80 -9.64 4.08
CA ASN A 51 20.35 -10.99 3.99
C ASN A 51 19.35 -12.06 4.43
N ASN A 52 18.15 -11.65 4.85
CA ASN A 52 17.12 -12.49 5.49
C ASN A 52 15.76 -12.42 4.76
N VAL A 53 15.78 -12.13 3.46
CA VAL A 53 14.57 -12.08 2.62
C VAL A 53 14.69 -13.16 1.55
N LEU A 54 13.84 -14.18 1.66
CA LEU A 54 13.75 -15.24 0.66
C LEU A 54 13.44 -14.64 -0.73
N GLY A 55 14.19 -15.06 -1.75
CA GLY A 55 14.03 -14.59 -3.13
C GLY A 55 14.82 -13.32 -3.47
N LEU A 56 15.40 -12.61 -2.49
CA LEU A 56 16.33 -11.52 -2.76
C LEU A 56 17.78 -12.02 -2.74
N LYS A 57 18.62 -11.44 -3.59
CA LYS A 57 20.07 -11.64 -3.52
C LYS A 57 20.60 -11.08 -2.18
N PRO A 58 21.43 -11.81 -1.42
CA PRO A 58 22.08 -11.27 -0.23
C PRO A 58 22.82 -9.96 -0.53
N GLY A 59 22.75 -9.01 0.40
CA GLY A 59 23.31 -7.67 0.24
C GLY A 59 22.42 -6.68 -0.52
N THR A 60 21.20 -7.06 -0.91
CA THR A 60 20.24 -6.12 -1.51
C THR A 60 19.90 -5.00 -0.52
N THR A 61 20.00 -3.74 -0.94
CA THR A 61 19.69 -2.59 -0.07
C THR A 61 18.24 -2.17 -0.23
N GLY A 62 17.63 -1.64 0.83
CA GLY A 62 16.25 -1.17 0.74
C GLY A 62 16.08 0.04 -0.18
N ALA A 63 17.09 0.90 -0.31
CA ALA A 63 17.12 1.94 -1.35
C ALA A 63 17.01 1.35 -2.76
N SER A 64 17.79 0.30 -3.08
CA SER A 64 17.72 -0.36 -4.38
C SER A 64 16.36 -1.02 -4.64
N ILE A 65 15.71 -1.57 -3.60
CA ILE A 65 14.35 -2.13 -3.71
C ILE A 65 13.33 -1.04 -4.01
N LEU A 66 13.40 0.11 -3.34
CA LEU A 66 12.46 1.23 -3.59
C LEU A 66 12.59 1.76 -5.02
N GLU A 67 13.81 1.88 -5.53
CA GLU A 67 14.07 2.35 -6.89
C GLU A 67 13.64 1.30 -7.93
N SER A 68 14.09 0.06 -7.79
CA SER A 68 13.77 -1.01 -8.73
C SER A 68 12.29 -1.38 -8.72
N GLY A 69 11.62 -1.33 -7.57
CA GLY A 69 10.19 -1.59 -7.46
C GLY A 69 9.33 -0.60 -8.25
N LYS A 70 9.68 0.71 -8.21
CA LYS A 70 9.02 1.72 -9.05
C LYS A 70 9.21 1.46 -10.54
N LYS A 71 10.46 1.15 -10.94
CA LYS A 71 10.80 0.80 -12.32
C LYS A 71 10.06 -0.46 -12.78
N GLN A 72 9.98 -1.48 -11.92
CA GLN A 72 9.24 -2.70 -12.18
C GLN A 72 7.75 -2.40 -12.38
N LEU A 73 7.14 -1.61 -11.48
CA LEU A 73 5.74 -1.24 -11.58
C LEU A 73 5.45 -0.47 -12.88
N ALA A 74 6.31 0.50 -13.23
CA ALA A 74 6.17 1.27 -14.47
C ALA A 74 6.30 0.40 -15.72
N SER A 75 7.25 -0.53 -15.71
CA SER A 75 7.56 -1.38 -16.86
C SER A 75 6.51 -2.48 -17.07
N LEU A 76 6.06 -3.14 -16.01
CA LEU A 76 5.14 -4.28 -16.11
C LEU A 76 3.69 -3.83 -16.18
N TYR A 77 3.32 -2.79 -15.42
CA TYR A 77 1.94 -2.37 -15.24
C TYR A 77 1.77 -0.87 -15.52
N PRO A 78 2.09 -0.38 -16.74
CA PRO A 78 2.03 1.05 -17.09
C PRO A 78 0.61 1.66 -17.02
N HIS A 79 -0.42 0.82 -16.93
CA HIS A 79 -1.81 1.23 -16.74
C HIS A 79 -2.13 1.65 -15.30
N LEU A 80 -1.25 1.37 -14.34
CA LEU A 80 -1.36 1.79 -12.95
C LEU A 80 -0.62 3.12 -12.79
N GLU A 81 -1.34 4.17 -12.42
CA GLU A 81 -0.77 5.52 -12.34
C GLU A 81 0.14 5.68 -11.13
N GLN A 82 1.41 6.02 -11.37
CA GLN A 82 2.36 6.36 -10.31
C GLN A 82 2.41 7.87 -10.12
N ILE A 83 1.76 8.36 -9.07
CA ILE A 83 1.77 9.78 -8.70
C ILE A 83 3.02 10.04 -7.84
N GLU A 84 3.96 10.80 -8.38
CA GLU A 84 5.20 11.14 -7.69
C GLU A 84 5.20 12.56 -7.12
N ASN A 85 6.06 12.80 -6.13
CA ASN A 85 6.31 14.13 -5.57
C ASN A 85 5.06 14.80 -4.96
N GLU A 86 4.10 14.02 -4.51
CA GLU A 86 2.92 14.46 -3.78
C GLU A 86 2.89 13.87 -2.36
N LYS A 87 2.46 14.68 -1.40
CA LYS A 87 2.22 14.27 -0.02
C LYS A 87 0.72 14.35 0.23
N VAL A 88 0.11 13.25 0.66
CA VAL A 88 -1.27 13.25 1.14
C VAL A 88 -1.36 14.03 2.45
N LEU A 89 -2.33 14.92 2.53
CA LEU A 89 -2.58 15.80 3.67
C LEU A 89 -3.89 15.44 4.38
N GLU A 90 -4.88 14.95 3.66
CA GLU A 90 -6.20 14.66 4.22
C GLU A 90 -6.89 13.56 3.42
N ILE A 91 -7.66 12.74 4.13
CA ILE A 91 -8.61 11.79 3.56
C ILE A 91 -9.96 12.06 4.20
N SER A 92 -10.95 12.41 3.39
CA SER A 92 -12.32 12.56 3.83
C SER A 92 -13.23 11.67 2.99
N LYS A 93 -14.40 11.33 3.53
CA LYS A 93 -15.40 10.52 2.85
C LYS A 93 -16.58 11.41 2.47
N ASN A 94 -16.98 11.34 1.21
CA ASN A 94 -18.17 12.01 0.70
C ASN A 94 -19.03 10.94 0.02
N ASP A 95 -20.21 10.66 0.59
CA ASP A 95 -21.07 9.53 0.20
C ASP A 95 -20.28 8.20 0.15
N ASN A 96 -20.19 7.60 -1.05
CA ASN A 96 -19.56 6.31 -1.31
C ASN A 96 -18.14 6.44 -1.89
N VAL A 97 -17.52 7.63 -1.82
CA VAL A 97 -16.17 7.88 -2.33
C VAL A 97 -15.29 8.60 -1.31
N PHE A 98 -13.99 8.35 -1.38
CA PHE A 98 -12.99 9.08 -0.63
C PHE A 98 -12.44 10.23 -1.47
N LEU A 99 -12.31 11.40 -0.84
CA LEU A 99 -11.53 12.53 -1.32
C LEU A 99 -10.15 12.48 -0.67
N VAL A 100 -9.13 12.30 -1.50
CA VAL A 100 -7.72 12.27 -1.07
C VAL A 100 -7.06 13.56 -1.50
N ARG A 101 -6.87 14.48 -0.56
CA ARG A 101 -6.24 15.78 -0.80
C ARG A 101 -4.75 15.67 -0.57
N THR A 102 -3.97 16.10 -1.55
CA THR A 102 -2.52 16.20 -1.46
C THR A 102 -2.09 17.66 -1.36
N ASN A 103 -0.79 17.90 -1.28
CA ASN A 103 -0.21 19.23 -1.37
C ASN A 103 -0.26 19.85 -2.78
N LYS A 104 -0.75 19.13 -3.80
CA LYS A 104 -0.83 19.62 -5.19
C LYS A 104 -2.21 19.45 -5.82
N SER A 105 -2.91 18.38 -5.48
CA SER A 105 -4.09 17.90 -6.19
C SER A 105 -5.12 17.34 -5.22
N THR A 106 -6.32 17.05 -5.72
CA THR A 106 -7.33 16.26 -5.00
C THR A 106 -7.77 15.13 -5.91
N TYR A 107 -7.77 13.91 -5.37
CA TYR A 107 -8.17 12.70 -6.07
C TYR A 107 -9.44 12.13 -5.46
N GLN A 108 -10.24 11.47 -6.30
CA GLN A 108 -11.39 10.70 -5.84
C GLN A 108 -11.09 9.22 -6.01
N ALA A 109 -11.36 8.42 -4.97
CA ALA A 109 -11.16 6.98 -4.99
C ALA A 109 -12.32 6.24 -4.32
N LYS A 110 -12.75 5.10 -4.86
CA LYS A 110 -13.72 4.22 -4.19
C LYS A 110 -13.08 3.48 -3.03
N ILE A 111 -11.90 2.90 -3.25
CA ILE A 111 -11.09 2.22 -2.25
C ILE A 111 -9.81 3.00 -1.99
N VAL A 112 -9.43 3.14 -0.72
CA VAL A 112 -8.16 3.75 -0.30
C VAL A 112 -7.36 2.77 0.54
N VAL A 113 -6.06 2.64 0.24
CA VAL A 113 -5.12 1.81 1.02
C VAL A 113 -4.04 2.69 1.63
N ILE A 114 -4.02 2.80 2.96
CA ILE A 114 -2.99 3.51 3.71
C ILE A 114 -1.78 2.61 3.93
N ALA A 115 -0.68 2.90 3.24
CA ALA A 115 0.56 2.14 3.30
C ALA A 115 1.78 3.02 3.65
N VAL A 116 1.56 4.12 4.36
CA VAL A 116 2.62 4.94 4.95
C VAL A 116 3.10 4.25 6.22
N GLY A 117 4.40 3.96 6.34
CA GLY A 117 4.93 3.20 7.49
C GLY A 117 4.62 3.86 8.84
N TYR A 118 4.59 3.07 9.93
CA TYR A 118 4.28 3.61 11.27
C TYR A 118 5.17 4.81 11.64
N THR A 119 4.58 5.85 12.21
CA THR A 119 5.29 6.99 12.79
C THR A 119 4.28 7.81 13.60
N ASN A 120 4.65 8.30 14.77
CA ASN A 120 3.82 9.28 15.50
C ASN A 120 3.72 10.64 14.77
N LEU A 121 4.55 10.87 13.75
CA LEU A 121 4.54 12.08 12.92
C LEU A 121 3.58 11.99 11.71
N MET A 122 2.62 11.07 11.73
CA MET A 122 1.62 11.00 10.66
C MET A 122 0.78 12.27 10.67
N THR A 123 0.64 12.91 9.51
CA THR A 123 -0.01 14.22 9.33
C THR A 123 -1.12 14.16 8.30
N ILE A 124 -1.78 13.00 8.19
CA ILE A 124 -2.92 12.81 7.30
C ILE A 124 -4.19 13.02 8.11
N ASP A 125 -4.88 14.13 7.87
CA ASP A 125 -6.15 14.45 8.50
C ASP A 125 -7.24 13.46 8.06
N GLY A 126 -8.24 13.27 8.93
CA GLY A 126 -9.34 12.32 8.72
C GLY A 126 -9.06 10.88 9.19
N LEU A 127 -7.84 10.58 9.64
CA LEU A 127 -7.48 9.28 10.21
C LEU A 127 -7.36 9.28 11.74
N ASN A 128 -7.48 10.46 12.38
CA ASN A 128 -7.16 10.67 13.80
C ASN A 128 -7.94 9.76 14.75
N GLN A 129 -9.22 9.49 14.47
CA GLN A 129 -10.08 8.63 15.29
C GLN A 129 -9.67 7.15 15.31
N TYR A 130 -8.82 6.74 14.35
CA TYR A 130 -8.33 5.37 14.25
C TYR A 130 -6.93 5.21 14.87
N ILE A 131 -6.29 6.30 15.30
CA ILE A 131 -4.93 6.26 15.82
C ILE A 131 -4.93 5.70 17.25
N GLU A 132 -4.11 4.68 17.46
CA GLU A 132 -3.81 4.11 18.78
C GLU A 132 -2.30 3.81 18.90
N PRO A 133 -1.77 3.56 20.12
CA PRO A 133 -0.42 3.05 20.29
C PRO A 133 -0.22 1.72 19.56
N HIS A 134 0.92 1.57 18.87
CA HIS A 134 1.18 0.40 18.05
C HIS A 134 1.32 -0.86 18.92
N PRO A 135 0.49 -1.90 18.73
CA PRO A 135 0.33 -3.00 19.69
C PRO A 135 1.53 -3.92 19.80
N ARG A 136 2.47 -3.86 18.85
CA ARG A 136 3.64 -4.75 18.75
C ARG A 136 4.99 -4.05 18.69
N ALA A 137 5.01 -2.71 18.76
CA ALA A 137 6.25 -1.95 18.69
C ALA A 137 6.76 -1.69 20.11
N ASN A 138 8.06 -1.46 20.27
CA ASN A 138 8.61 -1.01 21.55
C ASN A 138 7.94 0.31 21.94
N ILE A 139 7.41 0.36 23.15
CA ILE A 139 6.65 1.51 23.69
C ILE A 139 7.49 2.80 23.61
N GLU A 140 8.78 2.72 23.94
CA GLU A 140 9.74 3.84 23.87
C GLU A 140 9.89 4.46 22.47
N LYS A 141 9.56 3.72 21.41
CA LYS A 141 9.64 4.24 20.04
C LYS A 141 8.41 5.07 19.65
N ASP A 142 7.41 5.16 20.53
CA ASP A 142 6.17 5.92 20.36
C ASP A 142 5.59 5.79 18.94
N ARG A 143 5.35 4.54 18.53
CA ARG A 143 4.79 4.25 17.20
C ARG A 143 3.30 4.09 17.33
N ILE A 144 2.58 4.57 16.32
CA ILE A 144 1.14 4.40 16.20
C ILE A 144 0.80 3.31 15.18
N TRP A 145 -0.42 2.80 15.28
CA TRP A 145 -1.09 2.05 14.21
C TRP A 145 -2.44 2.70 13.94
N LEU A 146 -3.03 2.37 12.79
CA LEU A 146 -4.45 2.62 12.56
C LEU A 146 -5.20 1.36 12.99
N LYS A 147 -6.03 1.49 14.03
CA LYS A 147 -6.88 0.42 14.54
C LYS A 147 -7.71 -0.15 13.39
N ASN A 148 -7.60 -1.46 13.21
CA ASN A 148 -8.23 -2.18 12.10
C ASN A 148 -8.52 -3.62 12.51
N THR A 149 -9.38 -4.29 11.73
CA THR A 149 -9.57 -5.74 11.78
C THR A 149 -9.10 -6.33 10.46
N ASN A 150 -8.02 -7.11 10.47
CA ASN A 150 -7.44 -7.73 9.27
C ASN A 150 -7.24 -6.72 8.11
N HIS A 151 -6.54 -5.61 8.38
CA HIS A 151 -6.28 -4.50 7.45
C HIS A 151 -7.47 -3.59 7.14
N VAL A 152 -8.70 -3.94 7.53
CA VAL A 152 -9.90 -3.11 7.29
C VAL A 152 -10.08 -2.12 8.43
N ILE A 153 -10.01 -0.81 8.13
CA ILE A 153 -10.35 0.25 9.08
C ILE A 153 -11.87 0.45 9.08
N GLU A 154 -12.42 0.63 7.88
CA GLU A 154 -13.86 0.69 7.59
C GLU A 154 -14.09 0.21 6.15
N GLU A 155 -15.34 0.16 5.72
CA GLU A 155 -15.68 -0.25 4.35
C GLU A 155 -14.91 0.59 3.32
N ASN A 156 -14.19 -0.11 2.43
CA ASN A 156 -13.34 0.45 1.38
C ASN A 156 -12.13 1.30 1.87
N LEU A 157 -11.85 1.36 3.17
CA LEU A 157 -10.63 1.96 3.72
C LEU A 157 -9.76 0.89 4.39
N TYR A 158 -8.59 0.67 3.81
CA TYR A 158 -7.63 -0.33 4.26
C TYR A 158 -6.37 0.32 4.80
N VAL A 159 -5.65 -0.39 5.67
CA VAL A 159 -4.28 -0.06 6.10
C VAL A 159 -3.38 -1.27 5.91
N ALA A 160 -2.17 -1.04 5.40
CA ALA A 160 -1.20 -2.09 5.12
C ALA A 160 0.16 -1.81 5.76
N GLY A 161 0.96 -2.87 5.83
CA GLY A 161 2.32 -2.81 6.32
C GLY A 161 2.37 -2.53 7.81
N THR A 162 3.38 -1.78 8.23
CA THR A 162 3.66 -1.62 9.65
C THR A 162 2.65 -0.69 10.36
N LEU A 163 1.99 0.22 9.64
CA LEU A 163 0.91 1.04 10.20
C LEU A 163 -0.38 0.24 10.45
N ALA A 164 -0.51 -0.96 9.87
CA ALA A 164 -1.60 -1.90 10.18
C ALA A 164 -1.39 -2.67 11.49
N GLY A 165 -0.32 -2.37 12.24
CA GLY A 165 0.02 -3.01 13.52
C GLY A 165 0.99 -4.19 13.39
N TRP A 166 1.54 -4.44 12.20
CA TRP A 166 2.47 -5.54 11.96
C TRP A 166 3.91 -5.18 12.32
N ARG A 167 4.72 -6.21 12.65
CA ARG A 167 6.14 -6.03 12.97
C ARG A 167 6.90 -5.45 11.78
N SER A 168 7.90 -4.62 12.08
CA SER A 168 8.76 -3.99 11.08
C SER A 168 9.75 -4.99 10.49
N GLN A 169 9.32 -5.69 9.45
CA GLN A 169 10.16 -6.57 8.65
C GLN A 169 9.72 -6.48 7.20
N PHE A 170 10.68 -6.46 6.27
CA PHE A 170 10.37 -6.30 4.84
C PHE A 170 9.34 -7.31 4.34
N SER A 171 9.55 -8.61 4.59
CA SER A 171 8.64 -9.66 4.13
C SER A 171 7.24 -9.56 4.75
N ILE A 172 7.14 -9.08 5.99
CA ILE A 172 5.85 -8.88 6.67
C ILE A 172 5.13 -7.68 6.06
N ALA A 173 5.81 -6.55 5.89
CA ALA A 173 5.22 -5.36 5.30
C ALA A 173 4.80 -5.60 3.84
N SER A 174 5.67 -6.25 3.05
CA SER A 174 5.37 -6.65 1.67
C SER A 174 4.20 -7.62 1.60
N GLY A 175 4.19 -8.65 2.45
CA GLY A 175 3.09 -9.62 2.53
C GLY A 175 1.76 -8.99 2.95
N SER A 176 1.78 -8.03 3.87
CA SER A 176 0.60 -7.27 4.27
C SER A 176 0.03 -6.44 3.11
N GLY A 177 0.89 -5.82 2.30
CA GLY A 177 0.46 -5.15 1.06
C GLY A 177 -0.19 -6.10 0.05
N ALA A 178 0.42 -7.26 -0.18
CA ALA A 178 -0.13 -8.29 -1.06
C ALA A 178 -1.47 -8.84 -0.56
N HIS A 179 -1.63 -9.01 0.76
CA HIS A 179 -2.87 -9.44 1.39
C HIS A 179 -4.01 -8.47 1.09
N VAL A 180 -3.80 -7.16 1.34
CA VAL A 180 -4.80 -6.13 1.04
C VAL A 180 -5.16 -6.13 -0.45
N ALA A 181 -4.18 -6.27 -1.34
CA ALA A 181 -4.48 -6.37 -2.77
C ALA A 181 -5.38 -7.57 -3.09
N THR A 182 -5.11 -8.76 -2.53
CA THR A 182 -5.94 -9.94 -2.76
C THR A 182 -7.35 -9.81 -2.17
N ASP A 183 -7.52 -9.08 -1.07
CA ASP A 183 -8.84 -8.77 -0.51
C ASP A 183 -9.63 -7.87 -1.47
N ILE A 184 -8.99 -6.82 -2.01
CA ILE A 184 -9.59 -5.92 -3.00
C ILE A 184 -9.96 -6.67 -4.28
N LEU A 185 -9.09 -7.56 -4.77
CA LEU A 185 -9.39 -8.37 -5.96
C LEU A 185 -10.56 -9.34 -5.69
N THR A 186 -10.62 -9.93 -4.51
CA THR A 186 -11.73 -10.81 -4.09
C THR A 186 -13.05 -10.02 -4.01
N LEU A 187 -13.01 -8.80 -3.49
CA LEU A 187 -14.14 -7.88 -3.48
C LEU A 187 -14.62 -7.57 -4.92
N TRP A 188 -13.69 -7.21 -5.82
CA TRP A 188 -14.03 -6.95 -7.23
C TRP A 188 -14.56 -8.19 -7.95
N ASN A 189 -14.18 -9.39 -7.51
CA ASN A 189 -14.66 -10.67 -8.02
C ASN A 189 -15.94 -11.18 -7.32
N GLY A 190 -16.72 -10.28 -6.68
CA GLY A 190 -17.98 -10.62 -6.04
C GLY A 190 -17.83 -11.60 -4.87
N GLY A 191 -16.75 -11.47 -4.09
CA GLY A 191 -16.45 -12.32 -2.94
C GLY A 191 -15.82 -13.67 -3.27
N LYS A 192 -15.65 -14.00 -4.55
CA LYS A 192 -14.97 -15.24 -4.97
C LYS A 192 -13.47 -15.08 -4.82
N HIS A 193 -12.86 -15.98 -4.05
CA HIS A 193 -11.42 -15.99 -3.76
C HIS A 193 -10.56 -15.77 -5.01
N VAL A 194 -9.61 -14.82 -4.93
CA VAL A 194 -8.67 -14.51 -6.01
C VAL A 194 -7.24 -14.83 -5.62
N LYS A 195 -6.53 -15.47 -6.55
CA LYS A 195 -5.06 -15.50 -6.63
C LYS A 195 -4.65 -15.03 -8.02
N VAL A 196 -3.55 -14.30 -8.10
CA VAL A 196 -3.04 -13.81 -9.38
C VAL A 196 -1.52 -13.97 -9.43
N HIS A 197 -1.07 -14.69 -10.45
CA HIS A 197 0.33 -14.87 -10.83
C HIS A 197 0.33 -15.45 -12.25
N ASP A 198 1.41 -15.21 -12.98
CA ASP A 198 1.61 -15.84 -14.28
C ASP A 198 1.97 -17.32 -14.10
N LYS A 199 1.74 -18.10 -15.15
CA LYS A 199 2.20 -19.49 -15.24
C LYS A 199 3.37 -19.54 -16.21
N VAL A 200 4.35 -20.37 -15.89
CA VAL A 200 5.38 -20.73 -16.87
C VAL A 200 4.73 -21.74 -17.80
N ASP A 201 4.67 -21.43 -19.10
CA ASP A 201 4.33 -22.41 -20.11
C ASP A 201 5.52 -23.39 -20.21
N VAL A 202 5.25 -24.66 -19.96
CA VAL A 202 6.23 -25.77 -20.06
C VAL A 202 5.95 -26.54 -21.34
#